data_AF-A0AAV9JAQ1-F1
#
_entry.id   AF-A0AAV9JAQ1-F1
#
_cell.length_a   1.000
_cell.length_b   1.000
_cell.length_c   1.000
_cell.angle_alpha   90.00
_cell.angle_beta   90.00
_cell.angle_gamma   90.00
#
_symmetry.space_group_name_H-M   'P 1'
#
loop_
_entity.id
_entity.type
_entity.pdbx_description
1 polymer ?
#
loop_
_entity_poly.entity_id
_entity_poly.type
_entity_poly.pdbx_seq_one_letter_code
_entity_poly.pdbx_strand_id
1 'polypeptide(L)'
;MKVKVQVPPRSASTDPKEPLPGPSETTAAELKALRLFRDSSAEGVPHYINSKCSPQGSDGPFPGGYISYTVMTKMPGQDLMAAKFWSLSDAEKEERRQAFLRVLKSIWRLGIAPYDCALRNVLWDPEQRKCSIVDFEHYHPAKDPINMHTTEEMQRWGLVQRPPPSHWAIEWGLIKEPGATY
;
A
#
# COMPACT_ATOMS: atom_id res chain seq x y z
N MET A 1 3.92 1.58 -14.60
CA MET A 1 2.79 2.46 -15.00
C MET A 1 1.52 1.87 -14.41
N LYS A 2 0.62 2.71 -13.92
CA LYS A 2 -0.71 2.34 -13.44
C LYS A 2 -1.76 3.11 -14.26
N VAL A 3 -2.85 2.45 -14.61
CA VAL A 3 -3.97 3.04 -15.35
C VAL A 3 -5.25 2.77 -14.55
N LYS A 4 -6.02 3.81 -14.29
CA LYS A 4 -7.30 3.74 -13.59
C LYS A 4 -8.38 4.38 -14.45
N VAL A 5 -9.50 3.68 -14.60
CA VAL A 5 -10.61 4.09 -15.46
C VAL A 5 -11.85 4.16 -14.60
N GLN A 6 -12.61 5.27 -14.69
CA GLN A 6 -13.94 5.33 -14.10
C GLN A 6 -14.86 4.38 -14.86
N VAL A 7 -15.52 3.48 -14.15
CA VAL A 7 -16.53 2.59 -14.72
C VAL A 7 -17.92 3.06 -14.29
N PRO A 8 -18.98 2.67 -15.02
CA PRO A 8 -20.34 2.96 -14.58
C PRO A 8 -20.59 2.38 -13.18
N PRO A 9 -21.43 3.04 -12.36
CA PRO A 9 -21.75 2.54 -11.04
C PRO A 9 -22.42 1.17 -11.13
N ARG A 10 -22.19 0.31 -10.15
CA ARG A 10 -22.95 -0.94 -10.02
C ARG A 10 -24.39 -0.60 -9.62
N SER A 11 -25.36 -1.42 -10.00
CA SER A 11 -26.78 -1.15 -9.73
C SER A 11 -27.12 -0.92 -8.25
N ALA A 12 -26.33 -1.48 -7.33
CA ALA A 12 -26.49 -1.33 -5.88
C ALA A 12 -25.47 -0.39 -5.21
N SER A 13 -24.57 0.25 -5.97
CA SER A 13 -23.58 1.20 -5.41
C SER A 13 -24.16 2.60 -5.29
N THR A 14 -23.67 3.37 -4.32
CA THR A 14 -23.93 4.81 -4.17
C THR A 14 -23.01 5.67 -5.04
N ASP A 15 -22.27 5.05 -5.96
CA ASP A 15 -21.32 5.74 -6.85
C ASP A 15 -22.07 6.70 -7.80
N PRO A 16 -21.43 7.81 -8.22
CA PRO A 16 -22.04 8.77 -9.12
C PRO A 16 -22.52 8.13 -10.42
N LYS A 17 -23.77 8.41 -10.78
CA LYS A 17 -24.38 8.02 -12.06
C LYS A 17 -23.91 8.86 -13.24
N GLU A 18 -23.30 10.00 -12.95
CA GLU A 18 -22.70 10.89 -13.93
C GLU A 18 -21.17 10.79 -13.90
N PRO A 19 -20.50 10.95 -15.06
CA PRO A 19 -19.07 11.11 -15.15
C PRO A 19 -18.47 12.13 -14.18
N LEU A 20 -17.35 11.79 -13.55
CA LEU A 20 -16.57 12.71 -12.75
C LEU A 20 -15.37 13.23 -13.54
N PRO A 21 -14.89 14.47 -13.29
CA PRO A 21 -13.69 14.99 -13.94
C PRO A 21 -12.41 14.23 -13.54
N GLY A 22 -12.43 13.57 -12.38
CA GLY A 22 -11.33 12.77 -11.85
C GLY A 22 -10.10 13.60 -11.40
N PRO A 23 -9.01 12.91 -11.03
CA PRO A 23 -8.94 11.45 -10.83
C PRO A 23 -9.66 11.01 -9.54
N SER A 24 -9.69 9.71 -9.23
CA SER A 24 -10.22 9.25 -7.93
C SER A 24 -9.43 9.82 -6.76
N GLU A 25 -10.06 9.89 -5.58
CA GLU A 25 -9.37 10.25 -4.32
C GLU A 25 -8.15 9.36 -4.05
N THR A 26 -8.28 8.04 -4.30
CA THR A 26 -7.16 7.09 -4.14
C THR A 26 -6.01 7.35 -5.10
N THR A 27 -6.30 7.80 -6.34
CA THR A 27 -5.26 8.20 -7.29
C THR A 27 -4.60 9.49 -6.87
N ALA A 28 -5.38 10.48 -6.39
CA ALA A 28 -4.85 11.74 -5.89
C ALA A 28 -3.95 11.53 -4.65
N ALA A 29 -4.36 10.65 -3.74
CA ALA A 29 -3.57 10.24 -2.58
C ALA A 29 -2.26 9.57 -3.01
N GLU A 30 -2.30 8.59 -3.92
CA GLU A 30 -1.10 7.92 -4.41
C GLU A 30 -0.14 8.90 -5.09
N LEU A 31 -0.64 9.81 -5.94
CA LEU A 31 0.19 10.84 -6.57
C LEU A 31 0.88 11.74 -5.54
N LYS A 32 0.20 12.09 -4.45
CA LYS A 32 0.78 12.86 -3.34
C LYS A 32 1.91 12.09 -2.67
N ALA A 33 1.71 10.81 -2.36
CA ALA A 33 2.73 9.96 -1.76
C ALA A 33 3.96 9.79 -2.68
N LEU A 34 3.75 9.47 -3.96
CA LEU A 34 4.83 9.28 -4.94
C LEU A 34 5.68 10.54 -5.15
N ARG A 35 5.06 11.73 -5.12
CA ARG A 35 5.79 13.01 -5.20
C ARG A 35 6.60 13.24 -3.93
N LEU A 36 6.01 13.00 -2.75
CA LEU A 36 6.73 13.12 -1.48
C LEU A 36 7.95 12.20 -1.41
N PHE A 37 7.83 10.95 -1.89
CA PHE A 37 8.94 10.02 -1.93
C PHE A 37 10.06 10.47 -2.85
N ARG A 38 9.71 10.98 -4.04
CA ARG A 38 10.67 11.56 -4.97
C ARG A 38 11.39 12.76 -4.34
N ASP A 39 10.62 13.71 -3.79
CA ASP A 39 11.14 14.98 -3.29
C ASP A 39 12.03 14.78 -2.05
N SER A 40 11.77 13.72 -1.26
CA SER A 40 12.62 13.32 -0.13
C SER A 40 13.74 12.33 -0.50
N SER A 41 13.85 11.93 -1.77
CA SER A 41 14.78 10.89 -2.24
C SER A 41 14.68 9.58 -1.43
N ALA A 42 13.46 9.21 -1.04
CA ALA A 42 13.21 8.04 -0.19
C ALA A 42 13.58 6.74 -0.91
N GLU A 43 14.39 5.89 -0.28
CA GLU A 43 14.73 4.57 -0.83
C GLU A 43 13.61 3.54 -0.57
N GLY A 44 13.56 2.49 -1.39
CA GLY A 44 12.64 1.36 -1.21
C GLY A 44 11.18 1.68 -1.52
N VAL A 45 10.91 2.77 -2.24
CA VAL A 45 9.55 3.18 -2.65
C VAL A 45 9.55 3.69 -4.10
N PRO A 46 8.44 3.53 -4.83
CA PRO A 46 8.30 4.09 -6.17
C PRO A 46 8.29 5.63 -6.13
N HIS A 47 8.91 6.25 -7.12
CA HIS A 47 8.99 7.70 -7.27
C HIS A 47 8.14 8.16 -8.44
N TYR A 48 7.47 9.28 -8.27
CA TYR A 48 6.67 9.91 -9.32
C TYR A 48 7.55 10.32 -10.52
N ILE A 49 7.12 9.97 -11.74
CA ILE A 49 7.73 10.43 -12.99
C ILE A 49 6.79 11.41 -13.71
N ASN A 50 5.56 10.98 -14.03
CA ASN A 50 4.57 11.82 -14.71
C ASN A 50 3.15 11.26 -14.50
N SER A 51 2.12 12.05 -14.81
CA SER A 51 0.72 11.62 -14.79
C SER A 51 -0.13 12.40 -15.78
N LYS A 52 -1.18 11.76 -16.28
CA LYS A 52 -2.19 12.39 -17.13
C LYS A 52 -3.58 11.91 -16.71
N CYS A 53 -4.51 12.82 -16.50
CA CYS A 53 -5.93 12.51 -16.34
C CYS A 53 -6.69 13.16 -17.49
N SER A 54 -7.56 12.42 -18.15
CA SER A 54 -8.38 12.94 -19.24
C SER A 54 -9.77 12.29 -19.24
N PRO A 55 -10.78 12.94 -19.83
CA PRO A 55 -12.05 12.28 -20.11
C PRO A 55 -11.87 11.08 -21.05
N GLN A 56 -12.72 10.08 -20.88
CA GLN A 56 -12.88 8.93 -21.74
C GLN A 56 -13.61 9.35 -23.03
N GLY A 57 -13.23 8.73 -24.14
CA GLY A 57 -13.95 8.89 -25.41
C GLY A 57 -15.33 8.21 -25.38
N SER A 58 -16.06 8.32 -26.50
CA SER A 58 -17.38 7.71 -26.68
C SER A 58 -17.40 6.18 -26.50
N ASP A 59 -16.27 5.53 -26.77
CA ASP A 59 -16.14 4.08 -26.74
C ASP A 59 -15.60 3.57 -25.39
N GLY A 60 -15.39 4.48 -24.43
CA GLY A 60 -14.98 4.13 -23.07
C GLY A 60 -16.09 3.42 -22.30
N PRO A 61 -15.75 2.63 -21.25
CA PRO A 61 -16.75 1.97 -20.43
C PRO A 61 -17.72 2.95 -19.75
N PHE A 62 -17.28 4.20 -19.50
CA PHE A 62 -18.14 5.27 -19.02
C PHE A 62 -17.84 6.56 -19.80
N PRO A 63 -18.51 6.80 -20.94
CA PRO A 63 -18.23 7.95 -21.80
C PRO A 63 -18.27 9.28 -21.03
N GLY A 64 -17.23 10.11 -21.22
CA GLY A 64 -17.06 11.35 -20.45
C GLY A 64 -16.47 11.17 -19.05
N GLY A 65 -16.46 9.96 -18.49
CA GLY A 65 -15.79 9.62 -17.23
C GLY A 65 -14.28 9.77 -17.34
N TYR A 66 -13.53 9.75 -16.24
CA TYR A 66 -12.08 9.96 -16.32
C TYR A 66 -11.30 8.66 -16.62
N ILE A 67 -10.12 8.83 -17.22
CA ILE A 67 -9.03 7.85 -17.28
C ILE A 67 -7.75 8.52 -16.80
N SER A 68 -7.08 7.92 -15.82
CA SER A 68 -5.84 8.43 -15.23
C SER A 68 -4.68 7.47 -15.46
N TYR A 69 -3.58 8.02 -15.93
CA TYR A 69 -2.30 7.36 -16.13
C TYR A 69 -1.30 7.89 -15.11
N THR A 70 -0.65 6.99 -14.37
CA THR A 70 0.43 7.31 -13.44
C THR A 70 1.70 6.57 -13.87
N VAL A 71 2.75 7.32 -14.17
CA VAL A 71 4.09 6.81 -14.46
C VAL A 71 4.98 7.06 -13.27
N MET A 72 5.64 6.01 -12.81
CA MET A 72 6.48 5.97 -11.62
C MET A 72 7.62 4.97 -11.85
N THR A 73 8.68 5.07 -11.05
CA THR A 73 9.81 4.13 -11.11
C THR A 73 9.32 2.70 -10.86
N LYS A 74 9.92 1.74 -11.56
CA LYS A 74 9.69 0.31 -11.32
C LYS A 74 10.66 -0.14 -10.24
N MET A 75 10.13 -0.72 -9.16
CA MET A 75 10.94 -1.33 -8.12
C MET A 75 11.39 -2.73 -8.57
N PRO A 76 12.66 -3.12 -8.31
CA PRO A 76 13.14 -4.46 -8.63
C PRO A 76 12.58 -5.51 -7.66
N GLY A 77 12.76 -6.78 -8.01
CA GLY A 77 12.41 -7.92 -7.16
C GLY A 77 11.04 -8.55 -7.42
N GLN A 78 10.73 -9.56 -6.61
CA GLN A 78 9.47 -10.30 -6.61
C GLN A 78 8.71 -10.02 -5.32
N ASP A 79 7.38 -9.92 -5.39
CA ASP A 79 6.56 -9.76 -4.19
C ASP A 79 6.64 -10.97 -3.26
N LEU A 80 6.53 -10.73 -1.96
CA LEU A 80 6.70 -11.76 -0.93
C LEU A 80 5.58 -12.80 -0.93
N MET A 81 4.40 -12.48 -1.48
CA MET A 81 3.31 -13.44 -1.63
C MET A 81 3.67 -14.48 -2.70
N ALA A 82 4.07 -14.03 -3.90
CA ALA A 82 4.52 -14.90 -4.98
C ALA A 82 5.81 -15.66 -4.64
N ALA A 83 6.72 -15.03 -3.88
CA ALA A 83 7.93 -15.67 -3.37
C ALA A 83 7.65 -16.72 -2.27
N LYS A 84 6.39 -16.94 -1.89
CA LYS A 84 5.97 -17.89 -0.84
C LYS A 84 6.73 -17.66 0.45
N PHE A 85 6.75 -16.42 0.95
CA PHE A 85 7.51 -16.00 2.13
C PHE A 85 7.50 -16.99 3.29
N TRP A 86 6.34 -17.59 3.60
CA TRP A 86 6.20 -18.53 4.72
C TRP A 86 6.91 -19.88 4.51
N SER A 87 7.21 -20.25 3.27
CA SER A 87 7.98 -21.44 2.92
C SER A 87 9.51 -21.22 2.94
N LEU A 88 9.98 -19.99 3.13
CA LEU A 88 11.42 -19.69 3.23
C LEU A 88 12.00 -20.19 4.56
N SER A 89 13.34 -20.30 4.62
CA SER A 89 14.03 -20.56 5.89
C SER A 89 13.85 -19.40 6.88
N ASP A 90 14.04 -19.67 8.18
CA ASP A 90 13.88 -18.63 9.20
C ASP A 90 14.90 -17.50 9.05
N ALA A 91 16.14 -17.82 8.63
CA ALA A 91 17.17 -16.82 8.35
C ALA A 91 16.75 -15.90 7.19
N GLU A 92 16.19 -16.46 6.12
CA GLU A 92 15.70 -15.70 4.97
C GLU A 92 14.48 -14.83 5.29
N LYS A 93 13.58 -15.33 6.13
CA LYS A 93 12.43 -14.56 6.62
C LYS A 93 12.91 -13.38 7.46
N GLU A 94 13.85 -13.62 8.37
CA GLU A 94 14.36 -12.59 9.25
C GLU A 94 15.12 -11.49 8.50
N GLU A 95 15.93 -11.87 7.51
CA GLU A 95 16.57 -10.92 6.62
C GLU A 95 15.55 -9.98 5.95
N ARG A 96 14.49 -10.56 5.37
CA ARG A 96 13.43 -9.80 4.69
C ARG A 96 12.65 -8.91 5.66
N ARG A 97 12.37 -9.37 6.88
CA ARG A 97 11.75 -8.55 7.94
C ARG A 97 12.60 -7.34 8.28
N GLN A 98 13.91 -7.52 8.46
CA GLN A 98 14.82 -6.42 8.76
C GLN A 98 14.91 -5.42 7.62
N ALA A 99 15.01 -5.89 6.37
CA ALA A 99 15.00 -5.02 5.20
C ALA A 99 13.68 -4.27 5.03
N PHE A 100 12.55 -4.95 5.23
CA PHE A 100 11.22 -4.35 5.21
C PHE A 100 11.09 -3.25 6.27
N LEU A 101 11.49 -3.53 7.52
CA LEU A 101 11.39 -2.56 8.62
C LEU A 101 12.21 -1.29 8.38
N ARG A 102 13.36 -1.39 7.70
CA ARG A 102 14.15 -0.20 7.32
C ARG A 102 13.34 0.72 6.41
N VAL A 103 12.71 0.17 5.38
CA VAL A 103 11.88 0.92 4.42
C VAL A 103 10.61 1.45 5.09
N LEU A 104 9.93 0.62 5.87
CA LEU A 104 8.71 1.06 6.55
C LEU A 104 8.97 2.21 7.52
N LYS A 105 10.07 2.16 8.29
CA LYS A 105 10.47 3.25 9.19
C LYS A 105 10.76 4.55 8.43
N SER A 106 11.37 4.50 7.24
CA SER A 106 11.58 5.72 6.45
C SER A 106 10.26 6.30 5.93
N ILE A 107 9.31 5.46 5.52
CA ILE A 107 7.98 5.91 5.10
C ILE A 107 7.23 6.56 6.26
N TRP A 108 7.27 5.95 7.46
CA TRP A 108 6.65 6.49 8.66
C TRP A 108 7.23 7.85 9.05
N ARG A 109 8.56 8.03 8.97
CA ARG A 109 9.23 9.32 9.21
C ARG A 109 8.80 10.42 8.24
N LEU A 110 8.32 10.07 7.05
CA LEU A 110 7.72 11.00 6.09
C LEU A 110 6.25 11.32 6.41
N GLY A 111 5.71 10.83 7.53
CA GLY A 111 4.34 11.07 7.95
C GLY A 111 3.32 10.16 7.26
N ILE A 112 3.75 9.08 6.62
CA ILE A 112 2.86 8.13 5.91
C ILE A 112 2.77 6.82 6.69
N ALA A 113 1.56 6.43 7.08
CA ALA A 113 1.24 5.12 7.61
C ALA A 113 0.42 4.33 6.57
N PRO A 114 1.02 3.36 5.86
CA PRO A 114 0.30 2.58 4.84
C PRO A 114 -0.92 1.86 5.43
N TYR A 115 -1.97 1.71 4.62
CA TYR A 115 -3.20 1.04 5.03
C TYR A 115 -3.37 -0.34 4.38
N ASP A 116 -3.06 -0.47 3.08
CA ASP A 116 -3.14 -1.75 2.35
C ASP A 116 -1.91 -2.63 2.61
N CYS A 117 -1.81 -3.09 3.86
CA CYS A 117 -0.70 -3.91 4.33
C CYS A 117 -0.87 -5.35 3.87
N ALA A 118 -0.04 -5.79 2.91
CA ALA A 118 -0.06 -7.15 2.43
C ALA A 118 1.29 -7.56 1.82
N LEU A 119 1.60 -8.87 1.86
CA LEU A 119 2.82 -9.42 1.26
C LEU A 119 2.95 -9.16 -0.25
N ARG A 120 1.83 -9.00 -0.97
CA ARG A 120 1.83 -8.63 -2.41
C ARG A 120 2.38 -7.23 -2.67
N ASN A 121 2.40 -6.37 -1.65
CA ASN A 121 2.85 -4.97 -1.73
C ASN A 121 4.30 -4.79 -1.21
N VAL A 122 4.98 -5.89 -0.86
CA VAL A 122 6.39 -5.89 -0.44
C VAL A 122 7.21 -6.69 -1.44
N LEU A 123 8.12 -6.03 -2.14
CA LEU A 123 9.02 -6.66 -3.11
C LEU A 123 10.37 -6.96 -2.46
N TRP A 124 10.95 -8.11 -2.76
CA TRP A 124 12.30 -8.49 -2.37
C TRP A 124 13.22 -8.54 -3.59
N ASP A 125 14.27 -7.75 -3.57
CA ASP A 125 15.36 -7.79 -4.54
C ASP A 125 16.52 -8.64 -3.98
N PRO A 126 16.75 -9.86 -4.51
CA PRO A 126 17.81 -10.74 -4.03
C PRO A 126 19.22 -10.24 -4.39
N GLU A 127 19.39 -9.44 -5.45
CA GLU A 127 20.70 -8.93 -5.87
C GLU A 127 21.20 -7.87 -4.88
N GLN A 128 20.31 -6.95 -4.51
CA GLN A 128 20.63 -5.86 -3.59
C GLN A 128 20.35 -6.20 -2.12
N ARG A 129 19.66 -7.31 -1.85
CA ARG A 129 19.20 -7.72 -0.51
C ARG A 129 18.37 -6.60 0.16
N LYS A 130 17.50 -5.97 -0.62
CA LYS A 130 16.64 -4.85 -0.21
C LYS A 130 15.17 -5.17 -0.43
N CYS A 131 14.32 -4.61 0.44
CA CYS A 131 12.89 -4.58 0.22
C CYS A 131 12.47 -3.29 -0.49
N SER A 132 11.34 -3.34 -1.19
CA SER A 132 10.58 -2.16 -1.58
C SER A 132 9.13 -2.31 -1.16
N ILE A 133 8.47 -1.21 -0.82
CA ILE A 133 7.04 -1.17 -0.53
C ILE A 133 6.35 -0.39 -1.64
N VAL A 134 5.23 -0.90 -2.13
CA VAL A 134 4.48 -0.34 -3.26
C VAL A 134 2.99 -0.18 -2.90
N ASP A 135 2.24 0.45 -3.81
CA ASP A 135 0.78 0.62 -3.75
C ASP A 135 0.28 1.55 -2.62
N PHE A 136 0.55 2.86 -2.76
CA PHE A 136 0.21 3.89 -1.76
C PHE A 136 -1.13 4.57 -2.04
N GLU A 137 -2.10 3.83 -2.55
CA GLU A 137 -3.46 4.32 -2.80
C GLU A 137 -4.24 4.58 -1.51
N HIS A 138 -3.89 3.87 -0.46
CA HIS A 138 -4.51 3.96 0.85
C HIS A 138 -3.42 4.12 1.93
N TYR A 139 -3.43 5.26 2.59
CA TYR A 139 -2.59 5.54 3.75
C TYR A 139 -3.25 6.56 4.67
N HIS A 140 -2.80 6.59 5.92
CA HIS A 140 -3.15 7.61 6.89
C HIS A 140 -1.94 8.48 7.22
N PRO A 141 -2.15 9.70 7.73
CA PRO A 141 -1.08 10.42 8.42
C PRO A 141 -0.54 9.57 9.58
N ALA A 142 0.78 9.39 9.65
CA ALA A 142 1.41 8.75 10.79
C ALA A 142 1.29 9.66 12.02
N LYS A 143 0.52 9.24 13.03
CA LYS A 143 0.29 10.01 14.27
C LYS A 143 1.54 10.16 15.12
N ASP A 144 2.34 9.10 15.19
CA ASP A 144 3.69 9.11 15.76
C ASP A 144 4.70 8.62 14.69
N PRO A 145 5.22 9.54 13.84
CA PRO A 145 6.17 9.22 12.76
C PRO A 145 7.48 8.58 13.24
N ILE A 146 7.82 8.72 14.53
CA ILE A 146 9.10 8.29 15.09
C ILE A 146 8.94 6.93 15.78
N ASN A 147 7.90 6.75 16.59
CA ASN A 147 7.71 5.57 17.43
C ASN A 147 6.69 4.58 16.86
N MET A 148 6.88 4.19 15.60
CA MET A 148 6.09 3.12 14.97
C MET A 148 6.24 1.78 15.73
N HIS A 149 5.11 1.14 16.07
CA HIS A 149 5.07 -0.18 16.69
C HIS A 149 5.46 -1.28 15.70
N THR A 150 6.77 -1.61 15.66
CA THR A 150 7.34 -2.51 14.65
C THR A 150 6.70 -3.91 14.59
N THR A 151 6.42 -4.53 15.73
CA THR A 151 5.79 -5.87 15.78
C THR A 151 4.38 -5.85 15.22
N GLU A 152 3.57 -4.87 15.63
CA GLU A 152 2.20 -4.73 15.16
C GLU A 152 2.16 -4.48 13.65
N GLU A 153 3.04 -3.60 13.15
CA GLU A 153 3.16 -3.39 11.71
C GLU A 153 3.56 -4.69 10.99
N MET A 154 4.59 -5.41 11.43
CA MET A 154 4.94 -6.69 10.79
C MET A 154 3.78 -7.70 10.79
N GLN A 155 2.94 -7.70 11.83
CA GLN A 155 1.73 -8.50 11.87
C GLN A 155 0.65 -8.01 10.89
N ARG A 156 0.43 -6.71 10.76
CA ARG A 156 -0.48 -6.11 9.77
C ARG A 156 -0.06 -6.45 8.34
N TRP A 157 1.24 -6.46 8.07
CA TRP A 157 1.80 -6.80 6.76
C TRP A 157 1.89 -8.31 6.49
N GLY A 158 1.59 -9.16 7.49
CA GLY A 158 1.65 -10.62 7.35
C GLY A 158 3.07 -11.20 7.33
N LEU A 159 4.06 -10.46 7.85
CA LEU A 159 5.46 -10.89 7.99
C LEU A 159 5.74 -11.62 9.31
N VAL A 160 4.88 -11.40 10.30
CA VAL A 160 4.88 -12.05 11.61
C VAL A 160 3.49 -12.62 11.86
N GLN A 161 3.41 -13.83 12.40
CA GLN A 161 2.12 -14.41 12.77
C GLN A 161 1.50 -13.57 13.88
N ARG A 162 0.20 -13.28 13.75
CA ARG A 162 -0.56 -12.81 14.89
C ARG A 162 -0.76 -14.01 15.82
N PRO A 163 -0.54 -13.86 17.14
CA PRO A 163 -1.01 -14.88 18.06
C PRO A 163 -2.50 -15.09 17.83
N PRO A 164 -3.00 -16.33 17.94
CA PRO A 164 -4.44 -16.57 17.86
C PRO A 164 -5.13 -15.70 18.92
N PRO A 165 -6.27 -15.07 18.57
CA PRO A 165 -7.01 -14.27 19.54
C PRO A 165 -7.38 -15.16 20.72
N SER A 166 -7.30 -14.61 21.94
CA SER A 166 -7.64 -15.37 23.15
C SER A 166 -9.08 -15.89 23.15
N HIS A 167 -9.97 -15.29 22.35
CA HIS A 167 -11.35 -15.71 22.17
C HIS A 167 -11.89 -15.30 20.78
N TRP A 168 -12.74 -16.13 20.16
CA TRP A 168 -13.32 -15.86 18.83
C TRP A 168 -14.04 -14.49 18.77
N ALA A 169 -14.73 -14.09 19.84
CA ALA A 169 -15.44 -12.81 19.87
C ALA A 169 -14.51 -11.57 19.75
N ILE A 170 -13.21 -11.71 20.05
CA ILE A 170 -12.20 -10.66 19.81
C ILE A 170 -11.89 -10.54 18.32
N GLU A 171 -11.78 -11.68 17.63
CA GLU A 171 -11.52 -11.74 16.18
C GLU A 171 -12.59 -10.98 15.39
N TRP A 172 -13.85 -11.10 15.83
CA TRP A 172 -15.01 -10.44 15.23
C TRP A 172 -15.25 -9.02 15.77
N GLY A 173 -14.35 -8.49 16.61
CA GLY A 173 -14.46 -7.14 17.18
C GLY A 173 -15.65 -6.93 18.12
N LEU A 174 -16.26 -8.02 18.61
CA LEU A 174 -17.42 -7.99 19.51
C LEU A 174 -17.00 -7.65 20.94
N ILE A 175 -15.77 -8.00 21.32
CA ILE A 175 -15.14 -7.66 22.61
C ILE A 175 -13.66 -7.29 22.38
N LYS A 176 -13.09 -6.47 23.26
CA LYS A 176 -11.66 -6.10 23.19
C LYS A 176 -10.80 -7.10 23.96
N GLU A 177 -9.56 -7.29 23.53
CA GLU A 177 -8.58 -8.04 24.33
C GLU A 177 -8.32 -7.35 25.67
N PRO A 178 -8.31 -8.10 26.79
CA PRO A 178 -7.90 -7.56 28.07
C PRO A 178 -6.44 -7.08 27.98
N GLY A 179 -6.23 -5.75 28.06
CA GLY A 179 -4.89 -5.15 28.05
C GLY A 179 -4.47 -4.46 26.75
N ALA A 180 -5.31 -4.41 25.71
CA ALA A 180 -5.03 -3.61 24.52
C ALA A 180 -5.03 -2.11 24.84
N THR A 181 -3.86 -1.46 24.77
CA THR A 181 -3.73 0.00 24.81
C THR A 181 -3.62 0.54 23.38
N TYR A 182 -4.26 1.70 23.13
CA TYR A 182 -4.41 2.35 21.83
C TYR A 182 -3.12 2.92 21.25
#